data_AF-A0A7C6ID65-F1
#
_entry.id   AF-A0A7C6ID65-F1
#
_cell.length_a   1.000
_cell.length_b   1.000
_cell.length_c   1.000
_cell.angle_alpha   90.00
_cell.angle_beta   90.00
_cell.angle_gamma   90.00
#
_symmetry.space_group_name_H-M   'P 1'
#
loop_
_entity.id
_entity.type
_entity.pdbx_description
1 polymer ?
#
loop_
_entity_poly.entity_id
_entity_poly.type
_entity_poly.pdbx_seq_one_letter_code
_entity_poly.pdbx_strand_id
1 'polypeptide(L)'
;MTTMIARPSRTLVDTAAAARELAHHLFNPNRTRPVVLVTRPRHPATGLIDLERVTDEIGGIADVYEMPTSNVSVAFADALWEFPGTQCYGGAGRVYPVGSEWAEKLWLSPLRLVYSTQEAERATEDLIQDAYAAVFSAGHSTSTPSGISAGGTSHDSSDDLTSLKKEIERLTVENKGLRCDLEESRKQATSAIKAKESVDKRASADRSAHEMIEADAQAFAHDSEQQFRHDVYLAWTRRIPAADKARLALRSYTLGAEFLSSLDILTKDERAKAVQVTVEVLTGLVDALAGRMVHPLRRGKSGNAPVVRRTDGAVCWRAALQHKTPSARRLHYWRATDGSIELSSVRLHDDMRA
;
A
#
# COMPACT_ATOMS: atom_id res chain seq x y z
N MET A 1 -10.27 -2.18 -52.84
CA MET A 1 -8.93 -2.47 -52.28
C MET A 1 -8.99 -2.13 -50.80
N THR A 2 -9.15 -3.14 -49.95
CA THR A 2 -9.19 -2.97 -48.50
C THR A 2 -7.75 -2.79 -48.02
N THR A 3 -7.39 -1.57 -47.62
CA THR A 3 -6.10 -1.29 -46.98
C THR A 3 -6.04 -2.11 -45.69
N MET A 4 -5.22 -3.16 -45.66
CA MET A 4 -4.90 -3.86 -44.41
C MET A 4 -4.14 -2.87 -43.52
N ILE A 5 -4.83 -2.31 -42.53
CA ILE A 5 -4.18 -1.57 -41.45
C ILE A 5 -3.32 -2.60 -40.70
N ALA A 6 -2.00 -2.43 -40.75
CA ALA A 6 -1.08 -3.28 -39.99
C ALA A 6 -1.48 -3.22 -38.51
N ARG A 7 -1.65 -4.39 -37.88
CA ARG A 7 -1.95 -4.44 -36.44
C ARG A 7 -0.83 -3.71 -35.69
N PRO A 8 -1.18 -2.87 -34.70
CA PRO A 8 -0.18 -2.29 -33.83
C PRO A 8 0.68 -3.40 -33.21
N SER A 9 2.00 -3.20 -33.19
CA SER A 9 2.95 -4.17 -32.65
C SER A 9 3.69 -3.57 -31.46
N ARG A 10 4.07 -4.44 -30.52
CA ARG A 10 4.90 -4.08 -29.38
C ARG A 10 6.38 -4.35 -29.67
N THR A 11 7.25 -3.52 -29.12
CA THR A 11 8.70 -3.67 -29.25
C THR A 11 9.28 -4.39 -28.03
N LEU A 12 10.04 -5.47 -28.25
CA LEU A 12 10.71 -6.20 -27.18
C LEU A 12 12.04 -5.54 -26.80
N VAL A 13 12.27 -5.40 -25.49
CA VAL A 13 13.50 -4.89 -24.90
C VAL A 13 14.12 -6.01 -24.07
N ASP A 14 14.92 -6.87 -24.73
CA ASP A 14 15.46 -8.09 -24.12
C ASP A 14 16.95 -8.00 -23.73
N THR A 15 17.59 -6.85 -23.97
CA THR A 15 19.01 -6.65 -23.64
C THR A 15 19.23 -5.41 -22.79
N ALA A 16 20.28 -5.44 -21.96
CA ALA A 16 20.67 -4.29 -21.15
C ALA A 16 21.04 -3.06 -22.01
N ALA A 17 21.52 -3.25 -23.24
CA ALA A 17 21.79 -2.15 -24.16
C ALA A 17 20.48 -1.48 -24.63
N ALA A 18 19.53 -2.28 -25.13
CA ALA A 18 18.22 -1.79 -25.55
C ALA A 18 17.45 -1.11 -24.41
N ALA A 19 17.61 -1.60 -23.17
CA ALA A 19 17.04 -0.97 -21.99
C ALA A 19 17.58 0.45 -21.74
N ARG A 20 18.89 0.65 -21.88
CA ARG A 20 19.50 1.99 -21.75
C ARG A 20 19.09 2.91 -22.89
N GLU A 21 19.01 2.38 -24.10
CA GLU A 21 18.50 3.13 -25.27
C GLU A 21 17.05 3.57 -25.06
N LEU A 22 16.20 2.69 -24.54
CA LEU A 22 14.83 3.05 -24.19
C LEU A 22 14.81 4.16 -23.14
N ALA A 23 15.59 4.04 -22.06
CA ALA A 23 15.66 5.08 -21.02
C ALA A 23 16.07 6.45 -21.60
N HIS A 24 17.08 6.49 -22.47
CA HIS A 24 17.47 7.73 -23.16
C HIS A 24 16.37 8.23 -24.11
N HIS A 25 15.70 7.33 -24.82
CA HIS A 25 14.61 7.67 -25.73
C HIS A 25 13.44 8.37 -25.00
N LEU A 26 13.16 8.02 -23.74
CA LEU A 26 12.12 8.67 -22.94
C LEU A 26 12.37 10.19 -22.77
N PHE A 27 13.63 10.62 -22.73
CA PHE A 27 14.02 12.03 -22.62
C PHE A 27 14.29 12.71 -23.96
N ASN A 28 14.06 12.02 -25.09
CA ASN A 28 14.27 12.62 -26.40
C ASN A 28 13.25 13.76 -26.62
N PRO A 29 13.69 15.03 -26.79
CA PRO A 29 12.79 16.16 -26.99
C PRO A 29 11.99 16.07 -28.30
N ASN A 30 12.44 15.26 -29.26
CA ASN A 30 11.76 15.04 -30.53
C ASN A 30 10.75 13.88 -30.48
N ARG A 31 10.58 13.23 -29.32
CA ARG A 31 9.59 12.16 -29.17
C ARG A 31 8.18 12.75 -29.25
N THR A 32 7.40 12.32 -30.23
CA THR A 32 6.04 12.86 -30.49
C THR A 32 4.93 11.99 -29.91
N ARG A 33 5.26 10.79 -29.42
CA ARG A 33 4.30 9.81 -28.90
C ARG A 33 4.64 9.42 -27.47
N PRO A 34 3.63 9.21 -26.60
CA PRO A 34 3.87 8.59 -25.30
C PRO A 34 4.45 7.19 -25.49
N VAL A 35 5.22 6.75 -24.49
CA VAL A 35 5.75 5.38 -24.43
C VAL A 35 4.99 4.62 -23.34
N VAL A 36 4.47 3.45 -23.67
CA VAL A 36 3.90 2.52 -22.70
C VAL A 36 4.88 1.36 -22.51
N LEU A 37 5.37 1.17 -21.30
CA LEU A 37 6.29 0.10 -20.95
C LEU A 37 5.61 -0.86 -19.98
N VAL A 38 5.50 -2.12 -20.37
CA VAL A 38 5.06 -3.21 -19.50
C VAL A 38 6.21 -4.17 -19.25
N THR A 39 6.38 -4.59 -18.01
CA THR A 39 7.43 -5.55 -17.65
C THR A 39 6.87 -6.95 -17.48
N ARG A 40 7.62 -7.96 -17.93
CA ARG A 40 7.34 -9.37 -17.63
C ARG A 40 7.91 -9.73 -16.27
N PRO A 41 7.11 -10.28 -15.33
CA PRO A 41 7.63 -10.73 -14.03
C PRO A 41 8.54 -11.96 -14.19
N ARG A 42 9.32 -12.26 -13.14
CA ARG A 42 10.17 -13.47 -13.14
C ARG A 42 9.35 -14.75 -13.04
N HIS A 43 8.30 -14.74 -12.20
CA HIS A 43 7.37 -15.85 -12.01
C HIS A 43 5.96 -15.33 -11.66
N PRO A 44 4.90 -15.83 -12.33
CA PRO A 44 4.96 -16.53 -13.61
C PRO A 44 5.62 -15.64 -14.68
N ALA A 45 6.26 -16.24 -15.69
CA ALA A 45 6.97 -15.47 -16.73
C ALA A 45 6.01 -14.68 -17.65
N THR A 46 4.73 -15.04 -17.64
CA THR A 46 3.64 -14.30 -18.25
C THR A 46 3.16 -13.23 -17.27
N GLY A 47 3.30 -11.96 -17.66
CA GLY A 47 2.73 -10.84 -16.90
C GLY A 47 1.22 -10.96 -16.78
N LEU A 48 0.66 -10.34 -15.74
CA LEU A 48 -0.78 -10.35 -15.51
C LEU A 48 -1.51 -9.27 -16.31
N ILE A 49 -0.83 -8.18 -16.68
CA ILE A 49 -1.39 -7.12 -17.54
C ILE A 49 -1.64 -7.69 -18.94
N ASP A 50 -2.84 -7.48 -19.47
CA ASP A 50 -3.20 -7.89 -20.83
C ASP A 50 -2.56 -6.94 -21.85
N LEU A 51 -1.31 -7.25 -22.18
CA LEU A 51 -0.51 -6.45 -23.09
C LEU A 51 -1.00 -6.54 -24.55
N GLU A 52 -1.73 -7.58 -24.91
CA GLU A 52 -2.36 -7.69 -26.23
C GLU A 52 -3.46 -6.64 -26.35
N ARG A 53 -4.38 -6.60 -25.38
CA ARG A 53 -5.42 -5.57 -25.31
C ARG A 53 -4.85 -4.15 -25.28
N VAL A 54 -3.83 -3.90 -24.46
CA VAL A 54 -3.14 -2.59 -24.44
C VAL A 54 -2.64 -2.24 -25.84
N THR A 55 -1.93 -3.15 -26.50
CA THR A 55 -1.35 -2.89 -27.83
C THR A 55 -2.44 -2.60 -28.87
N ASP A 56 -3.54 -3.37 -28.85
CA ASP A 56 -4.66 -3.20 -29.77
C ASP A 56 -5.38 -1.87 -29.58
N GLU A 57 -5.61 -1.42 -28.35
CA GLU A 57 -6.37 -0.20 -28.06
C GLU A 57 -5.54 1.09 -28.26
N ILE A 58 -4.27 1.09 -27.85
CA ILE A 58 -3.46 2.31 -27.79
C ILE A 58 -2.27 2.34 -28.75
N GLY A 59 -1.98 1.25 -29.47
CA GLY A 59 -0.82 1.20 -30.38
C GLY A 59 -0.91 2.16 -31.57
N GLY A 60 -2.10 2.70 -31.86
CA GLY A 60 -2.27 3.81 -32.82
C GLY A 60 -1.84 5.19 -32.29
N ILE A 61 -1.70 5.35 -30.96
CA ILE A 61 -1.47 6.65 -30.31
C ILE A 61 -0.22 6.70 -29.43
N ALA A 62 0.29 5.55 -28.97
CA ALA A 62 1.49 5.44 -28.15
C ALA A 62 2.37 4.28 -28.62
N ASP A 63 3.67 4.34 -28.32
CA ASP A 63 4.62 3.29 -28.64
C ASP A 63 4.70 2.29 -27.48
N VAL A 64 4.41 1.01 -27.74
CA VAL A 64 4.30 -0.03 -26.71
C VAL A 64 5.56 -0.88 -26.65
N TYR A 65 6.14 -1.01 -25.45
CA TYR A 65 7.35 -1.76 -25.17
C TYR A 65 7.12 -2.83 -24.11
N GLU A 66 7.82 -3.95 -24.25
CA GLU A 66 7.83 -5.05 -23.29
C GLU A 66 9.26 -5.38 -22.85
N MET A 67 9.50 -5.49 -21.54
CA MET A 67 10.84 -5.73 -20.98
C MET A 67 10.81 -6.81 -19.87
N PRO A 68 11.77 -7.74 -19.78
CA PRO A 68 11.80 -8.72 -18.69
C PRO A 68 12.29 -8.10 -17.37
N THR A 69 11.74 -8.57 -16.25
CA THR A 69 12.22 -8.25 -14.89
C THR A 69 13.49 -9.03 -14.58
N SER A 70 14.61 -8.57 -15.12
CA SER A 70 15.93 -9.19 -14.99
C SER A 70 17.02 -8.13 -14.86
N ASN A 71 18.26 -8.49 -15.18
CA ASN A 71 19.35 -7.54 -15.43
C ASN A 71 19.00 -6.48 -16.49
N VAL A 72 18.03 -6.74 -17.37
CA VAL A 72 17.52 -5.76 -18.34
C VAL A 72 16.77 -4.62 -17.63
N SER A 73 15.81 -4.93 -16.76
CA SER A 73 15.11 -3.93 -15.95
C SER A 73 16.02 -3.19 -14.95
N VAL A 74 17.09 -3.85 -14.49
CA VAL A 74 18.13 -3.19 -13.67
C VAL A 74 18.88 -2.17 -14.50
N ALA A 75 19.33 -2.53 -15.72
CA ALA A 75 20.01 -1.58 -16.61
C ALA A 75 19.13 -0.39 -17.02
N PHE A 76 17.81 -0.61 -17.18
CA PHE A 76 16.84 0.46 -17.38
C PHE A 76 16.77 1.40 -16.17
N ALA A 77 16.63 0.84 -14.95
CA ALA A 77 16.56 1.62 -13.73
C ALA A 77 17.87 2.38 -13.43
N ASP A 78 19.03 1.76 -13.67
CA ASP A 78 20.34 2.39 -13.51
C ASP A 78 20.52 3.58 -14.45
N ALA A 79 19.98 3.52 -15.67
CA ALA A 79 20.01 4.66 -16.61
C ALA A 79 19.11 5.82 -16.17
N LEU A 80 18.17 5.58 -15.25
CA LEU A 80 17.24 6.57 -14.69
C LEU A 80 17.60 6.99 -13.26
N TRP A 81 18.84 6.72 -12.81
CA TRP A 81 19.25 6.92 -11.42
C TRP A 81 19.06 8.37 -10.90
N GLU A 82 19.13 9.37 -11.79
CA GLU A 82 18.91 10.79 -11.45
C GLU A 82 17.44 11.10 -11.13
N PHE A 83 16.49 10.25 -11.57
CA PHE A 83 15.05 10.43 -11.43
C PHE A 83 14.40 9.26 -10.68
N PRO A 84 14.63 9.14 -9.36
CA PRO A 84 14.15 8.03 -8.57
C PRO A 84 12.63 7.97 -8.56
N GLY A 85 12.07 6.78 -8.77
CA GLY A 85 10.63 6.53 -8.80
C GLY A 85 10.01 6.50 -10.19
N THR A 86 10.79 6.77 -11.25
CA THR A 86 10.33 6.71 -12.65
C THR A 86 10.43 5.32 -13.28
N GLN A 87 11.19 4.41 -12.67
CA GLN A 87 11.45 3.07 -13.21
C GLN A 87 10.20 2.17 -13.30
N CYS A 88 10.24 1.15 -14.17
CA CYS A 88 9.21 0.12 -14.34
C CYS A 88 9.84 -1.28 -14.20
N TYR A 89 9.26 -2.15 -13.37
CA TYR A 89 9.78 -3.48 -13.05
C TYR A 89 8.69 -4.39 -12.44
N GLY A 90 8.97 -5.69 -12.35
CA GLY A 90 8.23 -6.60 -11.48
C GLY A 90 6.85 -7.03 -11.98
N GLY A 91 6.58 -6.95 -13.28
CA GLY A 91 5.23 -7.20 -13.81
C GLY A 91 4.37 -5.95 -13.94
N ALA A 92 4.93 -4.77 -13.63
CA ALA A 92 4.21 -3.50 -13.68
C ALA A 92 4.14 -2.91 -15.08
N GLY A 93 3.19 -1.98 -15.27
CA GLY A 93 3.08 -1.11 -16.43
C GLY A 93 3.27 0.37 -16.06
N ARG A 94 3.77 1.18 -17.00
CA ARG A 94 3.86 2.63 -16.86
C ARG A 94 3.74 3.33 -18.22
N VAL A 95 3.05 4.47 -18.25
CA VAL A 95 3.03 5.38 -19.40
C VAL A 95 3.96 6.55 -19.14
N TYR A 96 4.86 6.85 -20.07
CA TYR A 96 5.71 8.03 -20.07
C TYR A 96 5.19 9.04 -21.09
N PRO A 97 4.51 10.11 -20.65
CA PRO A 97 4.07 11.19 -21.54
C PRO A 97 5.21 11.79 -22.34
N VAL A 98 4.88 12.47 -23.44
CA VAL A 98 5.85 13.28 -24.20
C VAL A 98 6.48 14.35 -23.30
N GLY A 99 7.72 14.74 -23.62
CA GLY A 99 8.52 15.63 -22.78
C GLY A 99 9.19 14.90 -21.63
N SER A 100 9.65 15.64 -20.62
CA SER A 100 10.40 15.13 -19.46
C SER A 100 9.76 15.48 -18.11
N GLU A 101 8.64 16.20 -18.09
CA GLU A 101 8.00 16.69 -16.87
C GLU A 101 7.58 15.56 -15.92
N TRP A 102 7.26 14.38 -16.47
CA TRP A 102 6.94 13.18 -15.70
C TRP A 102 8.09 12.68 -14.83
N ALA A 103 9.34 13.09 -15.11
CA ALA A 103 10.51 12.69 -14.33
C ALA A 103 10.56 13.40 -12.96
N GLU A 104 10.01 14.60 -12.87
CA GLU A 104 9.87 15.36 -11.62
C GLU A 104 8.48 15.19 -11.00
N LYS A 105 7.45 15.08 -11.85
CA LYS A 105 6.04 14.97 -11.45
C LYS A 105 5.55 13.54 -11.64
N LEU A 106 5.96 12.65 -10.73
CA LEU A 106 5.67 11.20 -10.80
C LEU A 106 4.18 10.84 -10.97
N TRP A 107 3.25 11.71 -10.54
CA TRP A 107 1.81 11.48 -10.73
C TRP A 107 1.35 11.60 -12.19
N LEU A 108 2.16 12.17 -13.09
CA LEU A 108 1.92 12.19 -14.53
C LEU A 108 2.26 10.85 -15.20
N SER A 109 2.96 9.97 -14.48
CA SER A 109 3.41 8.67 -14.97
C SER A 109 3.30 7.66 -13.84
N PRO A 110 2.11 7.32 -13.33
CA PRO A 110 1.97 6.40 -12.20
C PRO A 110 2.44 4.98 -12.54
N LEU A 111 3.00 4.26 -11.56
CA LEU A 111 3.35 2.85 -11.70
C LEU A 111 2.12 1.97 -11.45
N ARG A 112 1.70 1.19 -12.45
CA ARG A 112 0.58 0.25 -12.34
C ARG A 112 1.10 -1.12 -11.91
N LEU A 113 1.04 -1.40 -10.62
CA LEU A 113 1.43 -2.67 -10.00
C LEU A 113 0.26 -3.67 -10.04
N VAL A 114 0.57 -4.94 -10.24
CA VAL A 114 -0.41 -6.03 -10.26
C VAL A 114 0.08 -7.18 -9.39
N TYR A 115 -0.71 -7.56 -8.38
CA TYR A 115 -0.41 -8.67 -7.48
C TYR A 115 -1.41 -9.82 -7.58
N SER A 116 -2.51 -9.63 -8.32
CA SER A 116 -3.55 -10.65 -8.51
C SER A 116 -4.24 -10.52 -9.87
N THR A 117 -4.93 -11.58 -10.29
CA THR A 117 -5.76 -11.58 -11.51
C THR A 117 -6.91 -10.59 -11.46
N GLN A 118 -7.44 -10.28 -10.26
CA GLN A 118 -8.50 -9.28 -10.10
C GLN A 118 -7.99 -7.84 -10.28
N GLU A 119 -6.73 -7.58 -9.92
CA GLU A 119 -6.07 -6.30 -10.15
C GLU A 119 -5.59 -6.13 -11.60
N ALA A 120 -5.33 -7.24 -12.30
CA ALA A 120 -4.82 -7.25 -13.66
C ALA A 120 -5.72 -6.51 -14.66
N GLU A 121 -7.03 -6.76 -14.60
CA GLU A 121 -8.02 -6.09 -15.45
C GLU A 121 -8.02 -4.58 -15.19
N ARG A 122 -8.03 -4.18 -13.91
CA ARG A 122 -7.99 -2.76 -13.52
C ARG A 122 -6.69 -2.09 -13.94
N ALA A 123 -5.55 -2.74 -13.77
CA ALA A 123 -4.27 -2.18 -14.16
C ALA A 123 -4.12 -2.06 -15.68
N THR A 124 -4.74 -2.98 -16.44
CA THR A 124 -4.82 -2.91 -17.90
C THR A 124 -5.64 -1.69 -18.32
N GLU A 125 -6.84 -1.53 -17.78
CA GLU A 125 -7.71 -0.37 -18.03
C GLU A 125 -7.02 0.94 -17.62
N ASP A 126 -6.44 1.00 -16.42
CA ASP A 126 -5.72 2.17 -15.93
C ASP A 126 -4.57 2.58 -16.87
N LEU A 127 -3.83 1.61 -17.42
CA LEU A 127 -2.72 1.87 -18.34
C LEU A 127 -3.21 2.42 -19.69
N ILE A 128 -4.37 1.95 -20.17
CA ILE A 128 -5.03 2.47 -21.37
C ILE A 128 -5.49 3.91 -21.14
N GLN A 129 -6.13 4.19 -19.99
CA GLN A 129 -6.56 5.54 -19.63
C GLN A 129 -5.37 6.50 -19.45
N ASP A 130 -4.28 6.05 -18.85
CA ASP A 130 -3.04 6.83 -18.73
C ASP A 130 -2.46 7.19 -20.11
N ALA A 131 -2.52 6.27 -21.08
CA ALA A 131 -2.05 6.52 -22.44
C ALA A 131 -2.89 7.58 -23.16
N TYR A 132 -4.23 7.51 -23.05
CA TYR A 132 -5.10 8.56 -23.57
C TYR A 132 -4.81 9.91 -22.89
N ALA A 133 -4.71 9.94 -21.57
CA ALA A 133 -4.42 11.16 -20.82
C ALA A 133 -3.07 11.80 -21.23
N ALA A 134 -2.06 10.97 -21.51
CA ALA A 134 -0.76 11.42 -21.99
C ALA A 134 -0.84 12.08 -23.39
N VAL A 135 -1.69 11.57 -24.28
CA VAL A 135 -1.93 12.18 -25.61
C VAL A 135 -2.68 13.50 -25.49
N PHE A 136 -3.74 13.55 -24.66
CA PHE A 136 -4.50 14.79 -24.45
C PHE A 136 -3.64 15.89 -23.84
N SER A 137 -2.74 15.54 -22.90
CA SER A 137 -1.82 16.50 -22.28
C SER A 137 -0.80 17.07 -23.28
N ALA A 138 -0.37 16.26 -24.27
CA ALA A 138 0.51 16.72 -25.34
C ALA A 138 -0.19 17.69 -26.31
N GLY A 139 -1.48 17.45 -26.62
CA GLY A 139 -2.24 18.28 -27.57
C GLY A 139 -2.59 19.70 -27.09
N HIS A 140 -2.72 19.91 -25.77
CA HIS A 140 -3.06 21.24 -25.22
C HIS A 140 -1.87 22.20 -25.13
N SER A 141 -0.64 21.74 -25.44
CA SER A 141 0.55 22.58 -25.43
C SER A 141 0.77 23.32 -26.77
N THR A 142 -0.03 23.04 -27.80
CA THR A 142 0.14 23.61 -29.15
C THR A 142 -1.19 24.06 -29.77
N SER A 143 -1.77 25.18 -29.33
CA SER A 143 -2.63 26.02 -30.19
C SER A 143 -3.21 27.23 -29.45
N THR A 144 -2.90 28.43 -29.95
CA THR A 144 -3.72 29.63 -29.74
C THR A 144 -4.19 30.08 -31.12
N PRO A 145 -5.48 29.97 -31.47
CA PRO A 145 -5.98 30.54 -32.72
C PRO A 145 -6.47 31.97 -32.50
N SER A 146 -5.84 32.92 -33.19
CA SER A 146 -6.30 34.30 -33.37
C SER A 146 -7.43 34.36 -34.40
N GLY A 147 -8.54 34.99 -34.00
CA GLY A 147 -9.39 35.91 -34.75
C GLY A 147 -9.90 35.54 -36.15
N ILE A 148 -11.21 35.31 -36.26
CA ILE A 148 -11.98 35.54 -37.50
C ILE A 148 -13.10 36.56 -37.23
N SER A 149 -13.20 37.53 -38.15
CA SER A 149 -14.07 38.71 -38.16
C SER A 149 -15.55 38.40 -38.39
N ALA A 150 -16.39 39.27 -37.81
CA ALA A 150 -17.85 39.22 -37.80
C ALA A 150 -18.52 39.79 -39.06
N GLY A 151 -19.74 39.31 -39.34
CA GLY A 151 -20.71 39.89 -40.26
C GLY A 151 -22.17 39.56 -39.88
N GLY A 152 -22.84 40.53 -39.24
CA GLY A 152 -24.27 40.89 -39.32
C GLY A 152 -25.41 39.90 -39.00
N THR A 153 -26.12 40.14 -37.87
CA THR A 153 -27.60 40.27 -37.71
C THR A 153 -27.91 40.71 -36.27
N SER A 154 -28.59 41.85 -36.10
CA SER A 154 -28.60 42.64 -34.85
C SER A 154 -30.00 42.88 -34.28
N HIS A 155 -30.58 41.89 -33.61
CA HIS A 155 -31.43 42.10 -32.42
C HIS A 155 -31.60 40.80 -31.62
N ASP A 156 -31.87 39.68 -32.30
CA ASP A 156 -32.05 38.35 -31.69
C ASP A 156 -30.71 37.79 -31.14
N SER A 157 -29.63 37.99 -31.88
CA SER A 157 -28.27 37.57 -31.52
C SER A 157 -27.72 38.23 -30.25
N SER A 158 -28.25 39.39 -29.83
CA SER A 158 -27.75 40.11 -28.65
C SER A 158 -28.26 39.49 -27.36
N ASP A 159 -29.53 39.09 -27.32
CA ASP A 159 -30.12 38.42 -26.15
C ASP A 159 -29.58 36.99 -26.01
N ASP A 160 -29.41 36.28 -27.12
CA ASP A 160 -28.76 34.96 -27.12
C ASP A 160 -27.30 35.05 -26.66
N LEU A 161 -26.54 36.04 -27.12
CA LEU A 161 -25.16 36.25 -26.66
C LEU A 161 -25.10 36.58 -25.16
N THR A 162 -26.12 37.25 -24.63
CA THR A 162 -26.20 37.61 -23.21
C THR A 162 -26.58 36.40 -22.35
N SER A 163 -27.52 35.57 -22.81
CA SER A 163 -27.84 34.28 -22.18
C SER A 163 -26.66 33.32 -22.21
N LEU A 164 -25.96 33.23 -23.35
CA LEU A 164 -24.81 32.36 -23.49
C LEU A 164 -23.63 32.80 -22.61
N LYS A 165 -23.43 34.12 -22.43
CA LYS A 165 -22.43 34.66 -21.50
C LYS A 165 -22.75 34.30 -20.05
N LYS A 166 -24.01 34.43 -19.62
CA LYS A 166 -24.44 34.01 -18.27
C LYS A 166 -24.24 32.51 -18.06
N GLU A 167 -24.52 31.72 -19.08
CA GLU A 167 -24.34 30.27 -19.04
C GLU A 167 -22.86 29.88 -18.95
N ILE A 168 -21.99 30.53 -19.73
CA ILE A 168 -20.53 30.35 -19.64
C ILE A 168 -20.02 30.72 -18.25
N GLU A 169 -20.48 31.83 -17.68
CA GLU A 169 -20.07 32.27 -16.34
C GLU A 169 -20.50 31.26 -15.26
N ARG A 170 -21.74 30.77 -15.34
CA ARG A 170 -22.25 29.71 -14.47
C ARG A 170 -21.41 28.44 -14.58
N LEU A 171 -21.20 27.95 -15.80
CA LEU A 171 -20.40 26.75 -16.06
C LEU A 171 -18.94 26.93 -15.65
N THR A 172 -18.41 28.15 -15.70
CA THR A 172 -17.03 28.43 -15.24
C THR A 172 -16.93 28.33 -13.73
N VAL A 173 -17.92 28.86 -12.99
CA VAL A 173 -17.99 28.73 -11.53
C VAL A 173 -18.18 27.27 -11.11
N GLU A 174 -19.07 26.54 -11.80
CA GLU A 174 -19.33 25.13 -11.53
C GLU A 174 -18.08 24.26 -11.81
N ASN A 175 -17.41 24.46 -12.96
CA ASN A 175 -16.16 23.77 -13.27
C ASN A 175 -15.06 24.06 -12.24
N LYS A 176 -15.01 25.28 -11.71
CA LYS A 176 -14.06 25.63 -10.64
C LYS A 176 -14.37 24.86 -9.35
N GLY A 177 -15.65 24.76 -8.97
CA GLY A 177 -16.09 23.97 -7.82
C GLY A 177 -15.74 22.48 -7.98
N LEU A 178 -16.14 21.88 -9.10
CA LEU A 178 -15.86 20.48 -9.42
C LEU A 178 -14.35 20.16 -9.42
N ARG A 179 -13.51 21.11 -9.84
CA ARG A 179 -12.05 20.97 -9.78
C ARG A 179 -11.51 20.94 -8.35
N CYS A 180 -12.04 21.76 -7.45
CA CYS A 180 -11.67 21.72 -6.02
C CYS A 180 -12.07 20.40 -5.37
N ASP A 181 -13.29 19.94 -5.62
CA ASP A 181 -13.80 18.67 -5.05
C ASP A 181 -13.02 17.46 -5.56
N LEU A 182 -12.62 17.48 -6.84
CA LEU A 182 -11.79 16.46 -7.44
C LEU A 182 -10.38 16.43 -6.81
N GLU A 183 -9.79 17.60 -6.55
CA GLU A 183 -8.49 17.68 -5.90
C GLU A 183 -8.54 17.15 -4.46
N GLU A 184 -9.59 17.47 -3.72
CA GLU A 184 -9.81 16.96 -2.37
C GLU A 184 -10.04 15.45 -2.36
N SER A 185 -10.89 14.94 -3.24
CA SER A 185 -11.12 13.50 -3.41
C SER A 185 -9.84 12.75 -3.77
N ARG A 186 -8.98 13.33 -4.62
CA ARG A 186 -7.67 12.76 -4.97
C ARG A 186 -6.71 12.74 -3.78
N LYS A 187 -6.66 13.80 -2.97
CA LYS A 187 -5.87 13.84 -1.74
C LYS A 187 -6.32 12.74 -0.77
N GLN A 188 -7.63 12.59 -0.59
CA GLN A 188 -8.21 11.53 0.24
C GLN A 188 -7.85 10.14 -0.30
N ALA A 189 -8.01 9.89 -1.60
CA ALA A 189 -7.65 8.61 -2.24
C ALA A 189 -6.15 8.29 -2.08
N THR A 190 -5.27 9.26 -2.27
CA THR A 190 -3.81 9.08 -2.12
C THR A 190 -3.44 8.76 -0.67
N SER A 191 -4.08 9.43 0.30
CA SER A 191 -3.87 9.15 1.72
C SER A 191 -4.37 7.74 2.11
N ALA A 192 -5.50 7.30 1.54
CA ALA A 192 -6.06 5.97 1.76
C ALA A 192 -5.19 4.87 1.12
N ILE A 193 -4.64 5.10 -0.07
CA ILE A 193 -3.69 4.17 -0.73
C ILE A 193 -2.44 4.02 0.12
N LYS A 194 -1.82 5.12 0.58
CA LYS A 194 -0.64 5.07 1.46
C LYS A 194 -0.94 4.36 2.79
N ALA A 195 -2.12 4.60 3.37
CA ALA A 195 -2.56 3.89 4.57
C ALA A 195 -2.70 2.38 4.30
N LYS A 196 -3.33 1.99 3.19
CA LYS A 196 -3.49 0.59 2.78
C LYS A 196 -2.14 -0.09 2.53
N GLU A 197 -1.24 0.55 1.78
CA GLU A 197 0.13 0.04 1.55
C GLU A 197 0.91 -0.15 2.86
N SER A 198 0.74 0.75 3.83
CA SER A 198 1.39 0.61 5.14
C SER A 198 0.84 -0.58 5.94
N VAL A 199 -0.46 -0.88 5.80
CA VAL A 199 -1.12 -2.03 6.40
C VAL A 199 -0.70 -3.32 5.68
N ASP A 200 -0.65 -3.32 4.35
CA ASP A 200 -0.26 -4.47 3.53
C ASP A 200 1.22 -4.83 3.70
N LYS A 201 2.11 -3.83 3.82
CA LYS A 201 3.52 -4.05 4.17
C LYS A 201 3.68 -4.65 5.56
N ARG A 202 2.91 -4.18 6.55
CA ARG A 202 2.88 -4.77 7.90
C ARG A 202 2.36 -6.20 7.87
N ALA A 203 1.27 -6.45 7.15
CA ALA A 203 0.69 -7.79 7.01
C ALA A 203 1.63 -8.76 6.26
N SER A 204 2.37 -8.28 5.25
CA SER A 204 3.37 -9.08 4.54
C SER A 204 4.58 -9.38 5.40
N ALA A 205 5.09 -8.39 6.16
CA ALA A 205 6.18 -8.61 7.11
C ALA A 205 5.75 -9.57 8.23
N ASP A 206 4.51 -9.44 8.72
CA ASP A 206 3.93 -10.38 9.68
C ASP A 206 3.82 -11.79 9.07
N ARG A 207 3.38 -11.95 7.81
CA ARG A 207 3.31 -13.25 7.12
C ARG A 207 4.68 -13.90 6.91
N SER A 208 5.67 -13.17 6.40
CA SER A 208 7.03 -13.70 6.25
C SER A 208 7.67 -14.03 7.60
N ALA A 209 7.33 -13.29 8.66
CA ALA A 209 7.72 -13.64 10.01
C ALA A 209 7.01 -14.92 10.51
N HIS A 210 5.76 -15.19 10.13
CA HIS A 210 5.05 -16.44 10.44
C HIS A 210 5.68 -17.65 9.71
N GLU A 211 6.03 -17.54 8.43
CA GLU A 211 6.68 -18.63 7.69
C GLU A 211 8.05 -19.00 8.27
N MET A 212 8.83 -18.02 8.76
CA MET A 212 10.10 -18.32 9.45
C MET A 212 9.94 -18.79 10.90
N ILE A 213 8.79 -18.53 11.56
CA ILE A 213 8.49 -19.14 12.88
C ILE A 213 8.34 -20.66 12.72
N GLU A 214 7.84 -21.14 11.59
CA GLU A 214 7.61 -22.58 11.38
C GLU A 214 8.92 -23.40 11.34
N ALA A 215 10.04 -22.77 10.94
CA ALA A 215 11.37 -23.38 10.98
C ALA A 215 11.98 -23.44 12.39
N ASP A 216 11.68 -22.47 13.26
CA ASP A 216 12.21 -22.35 14.64
C ASP A 216 11.21 -22.85 15.72
N ALA A 217 10.01 -23.28 15.34
CA ALA A 217 8.88 -23.60 16.21
C ALA A 217 9.13 -24.72 17.24
N GLN A 218 10.27 -25.41 17.15
CA GLN A 218 10.65 -26.52 18.02
C GLN A 218 12.09 -26.43 18.54
N ALA A 219 12.71 -25.25 18.51
CA ALA A 219 14.05 -25.05 19.07
C ALA A 219 14.17 -25.54 20.52
N PHE A 220 13.08 -25.49 21.29
CA PHE A 220 12.95 -26.01 22.65
C PHE A 220 11.72 -26.93 22.79
N ALA A 221 11.61 -27.96 21.95
CA ALA A 221 10.45 -28.86 21.90
C ALA A 221 10.04 -29.50 23.25
N HIS A 222 10.96 -29.59 24.22
CA HIS A 222 10.71 -30.18 25.54
C HIS A 222 10.61 -29.16 26.68
N ASP A 223 10.68 -27.87 26.37
CA ASP A 223 10.55 -26.78 27.35
C ASP A 223 9.67 -25.67 26.77
N SER A 224 8.37 -25.74 27.07
CA SER A 224 7.38 -24.81 26.55
C SER A 224 7.57 -23.37 27.06
N GLU A 225 8.16 -23.19 28.25
CA GLU A 225 8.52 -21.88 28.76
C GLU A 225 9.67 -21.28 27.93
N GLN A 226 10.75 -22.03 27.74
CA GLN A 226 11.88 -21.57 26.92
C GLN A 226 11.47 -21.33 25.47
N GLN A 227 10.64 -22.21 24.89
CA GLN A 227 10.11 -21.98 23.54
C GLN A 227 9.32 -20.68 23.46
N PHE A 228 8.42 -20.42 24.41
CA PHE A 228 7.65 -19.17 24.41
C PHE A 228 8.55 -17.94 24.56
N ARG A 229 9.54 -17.98 25.46
CA ARG A 229 10.50 -16.87 25.64
C ARG A 229 11.32 -16.63 24.38
N HIS A 230 11.73 -17.70 23.69
CA HIS A 230 12.41 -17.62 22.41
C HIS A 230 11.52 -16.99 21.33
N ASP A 231 10.26 -17.41 21.23
CA ASP A 231 9.29 -16.85 20.27
C ASP A 231 9.09 -15.34 20.49
N VAL A 232 8.99 -14.89 21.75
CA VAL A 232 8.91 -13.47 22.12
C VAL A 232 10.17 -12.70 21.71
N TYR A 233 11.36 -13.28 21.96
CA TYR A 233 12.63 -12.66 21.58
C TYR A 233 12.78 -12.52 20.05
N LEU A 234 12.41 -13.56 19.29
CA LEU A 234 12.41 -13.51 17.83
C LEU A 234 11.42 -12.49 17.30
N ALA A 235 10.20 -12.47 17.83
CA ALA A 235 9.18 -11.50 17.44
C ALA A 235 9.65 -10.06 17.69
N TRP A 236 10.27 -9.79 18.85
CA TRP A 236 10.88 -8.50 19.15
C TRP A 236 12.00 -8.14 18.18
N THR A 237 12.94 -9.06 17.94
CA THR A 237 14.10 -8.86 17.06
C THR A 237 13.67 -8.52 15.63
N ARG A 238 12.59 -9.13 15.14
CA ARG A 238 12.04 -8.91 13.79
C ARG A 238 11.22 -7.62 13.70
N ARG A 239 10.47 -7.29 14.75
CA ARG A 239 9.55 -6.14 14.75
C ARG A 239 10.26 -4.81 15.01
N ILE A 240 11.27 -4.81 15.87
CA ILE A 240 11.93 -3.58 16.32
C ILE A 240 13.22 -3.36 15.52
N PRO A 241 13.34 -2.27 14.74
CA PRO A 241 14.57 -1.94 14.01
C PRO A 241 15.77 -1.88 14.95
N ALA A 242 16.96 -2.25 14.45
CA ALA A 242 18.18 -2.29 15.26
C ALA A 242 18.45 -0.98 16.02
N ALA A 243 18.17 0.18 15.39
CA ALA A 243 18.33 1.50 15.99
C ALA A 243 17.41 1.75 17.20
N ASP A 244 16.23 1.13 17.24
CA ASP A 244 15.23 1.32 18.29
C ASP A 244 15.32 0.29 19.43
N LYS A 245 16.13 -0.77 19.27
CA LYS A 245 16.20 -1.90 20.23
C LYS A 245 16.57 -1.47 21.66
N ALA A 246 17.46 -0.49 21.81
CA ALA A 246 17.84 0.01 23.13
C ALA A 246 16.69 0.75 23.82
N ARG A 247 15.95 1.56 23.05
CA ARG A 247 14.81 2.35 23.56
C ARG A 247 13.58 1.48 23.83
N LEU A 248 13.36 0.46 23.01
CA LEU A 248 12.23 -0.47 23.08
C LEU A 248 12.72 -1.85 23.53
N ALA A 249 13.56 -1.90 24.56
CA ALA A 249 14.02 -3.15 25.15
C ALA A 249 12.85 -3.88 25.85
N LEU A 250 12.88 -5.21 25.84
CA LEU A 250 11.91 -6.02 26.58
C LEU A 250 12.12 -5.81 28.08
N ARG A 251 11.07 -5.42 28.80
CA ARG A 251 11.08 -5.41 30.26
C ARG A 251 11.22 -6.83 30.82
N SER A 252 11.78 -6.94 32.03
CA SER A 252 11.78 -8.18 32.79
C SER A 252 10.35 -8.68 33.00
N TYR A 253 10.14 -9.98 32.77
CA TYR A 253 8.83 -10.59 32.89
C TYR A 253 8.86 -12.05 33.35
N THR A 254 7.78 -12.43 34.03
CA THR A 254 7.49 -13.80 34.49
C THR A 254 6.27 -14.35 33.77
N LEU A 255 6.15 -15.68 33.76
CA LEU A 255 4.97 -16.38 33.30
C LEU A 255 4.19 -16.87 34.52
N GLY A 256 2.90 -16.53 34.59
CA GLY A 256 2.00 -17.08 35.59
C GLY A 256 1.77 -18.58 35.35
N ALA A 257 1.38 -19.30 36.40
CA ALA A 257 1.23 -20.77 36.36
C ALA A 257 0.28 -21.26 35.25
N GLU A 258 -0.77 -20.48 34.96
CA GLU A 258 -1.80 -20.81 33.96
C GLU A 258 -1.49 -20.24 32.56
N PHE A 259 -0.37 -19.53 32.40
CA PHE A 259 -0.13 -18.79 31.17
C PHE A 259 0.10 -19.73 29.99
N LEU A 260 1.04 -20.66 30.12
CA LEU A 260 1.39 -21.58 29.04
C LEU A 260 0.21 -22.50 28.70
N SER A 261 -0.47 -23.06 29.70
CA SER A 261 -1.67 -23.88 29.49
C SER A 261 -2.80 -23.11 28.79
N SER A 262 -2.91 -21.80 29.01
CA SER A 262 -3.87 -20.96 28.29
C SER A 262 -3.51 -20.74 26.80
N LEU A 263 -2.25 -20.97 26.40
CA LEU A 263 -1.82 -20.89 25.00
C LEU A 263 -2.09 -22.20 24.23
N ASP A 264 -2.11 -23.34 24.91
CA ASP A 264 -2.29 -24.66 24.29
C ASP A 264 -3.64 -24.83 23.60
N ILE A 265 -4.64 -24.07 24.03
CA ILE A 265 -6.00 -24.06 23.45
C ILE A 265 -6.15 -23.09 22.26
N LEU A 266 -5.09 -22.38 21.88
CA LEU A 266 -5.11 -21.38 20.81
C LEU A 266 -4.78 -22.02 19.47
N THR A 267 -5.36 -21.49 18.39
CA THR A 267 -4.88 -21.81 17.04
C THR A 267 -3.47 -21.25 16.82
N LYS A 268 -2.75 -21.76 15.80
CA LYS A 268 -1.42 -21.23 15.44
C LYS A 268 -1.42 -19.70 15.26
N ASP A 269 -2.42 -19.16 14.55
CA ASP A 269 -2.57 -17.72 14.31
C ASP A 269 -2.84 -16.93 15.60
N GLU A 270 -3.64 -17.49 16.51
CA GLU A 270 -3.93 -16.86 17.79
C GLU A 270 -2.72 -16.85 18.72
N ARG A 271 -1.96 -17.95 18.73
CA ARG A 271 -0.69 -18.04 19.47
C ARG A 271 0.31 -17.01 18.95
N ALA A 272 0.46 -16.88 17.63
CA ALA A 272 1.33 -15.87 17.04
C ALA A 272 0.89 -14.44 17.39
N LYS A 273 -0.41 -14.15 17.38
CA LYS A 273 -0.95 -12.86 17.86
C LYS A 273 -0.68 -12.64 19.35
N ALA A 274 -0.77 -13.66 20.20
CA ALA A 274 -0.44 -13.57 21.61
C ALA A 274 1.03 -13.18 21.83
N VAL A 275 1.95 -13.77 21.07
CA VAL A 275 3.38 -13.42 21.09
C VAL A 275 3.58 -11.96 20.68
N GLN A 276 2.94 -11.50 19.59
CA GLN A 276 3.03 -10.11 19.14
C GLN A 276 2.52 -9.12 20.18
N VAL A 277 1.35 -9.38 20.78
CA VAL A 277 0.81 -8.54 21.86
C VAL A 277 1.73 -8.56 23.08
N THR A 278 2.36 -9.68 23.39
CA THR A 278 3.34 -9.77 24.48
C THR A 278 4.51 -8.83 24.24
N VAL A 279 5.08 -8.79 23.04
CA VAL A 279 6.15 -7.82 22.69
C VAL A 279 5.66 -6.38 22.85
N GLU A 280 4.45 -6.07 22.40
CA GLU A 280 3.87 -4.72 22.55
C GLU A 280 3.70 -4.33 24.04
N VAL A 281 3.28 -5.26 24.89
CA VAL A 281 3.16 -5.04 26.35
C VAL A 281 4.53 -4.83 26.98
N LEU A 282 5.50 -5.70 26.67
CA LEU A 282 6.85 -5.66 27.26
C LEU A 282 7.66 -4.44 26.82
N THR A 283 7.39 -3.90 25.63
CA THR A 283 8.01 -2.66 25.13
C THR A 283 7.24 -1.39 25.50
N GLY A 284 6.02 -1.52 26.02
CA GLY A 284 5.12 -0.40 26.32
C GLY A 284 4.41 0.19 25.09
N LEU A 285 4.63 -0.33 23.89
CA LEU A 285 3.94 0.11 22.67
C LEU A 285 2.43 -0.14 22.71
N VAL A 286 1.99 -1.10 23.53
CA VAL A 286 0.57 -1.49 23.63
C VAL A 286 -0.34 -0.30 23.99
N ASP A 287 0.18 0.66 24.76
CA ASP A 287 -0.58 1.83 25.23
C ASP A 287 -0.83 2.86 24.11
N ALA A 288 -0.02 2.84 23.04
CA ALA A 288 -0.20 3.70 21.86
C ALA A 288 -1.14 3.09 20.79
N LEU A 289 -1.52 1.82 20.94
CA LEU A 289 -2.29 1.08 19.95
C LEU A 289 -3.77 1.04 20.35
N ALA A 290 -4.57 1.99 19.87
CA ALA A 290 -6.00 2.08 20.17
C ALA A 290 -6.77 0.77 19.90
N GLY A 291 -6.38 0.01 18.87
CA GLY A 291 -6.96 -1.29 18.54
C GLY A 291 -6.75 -2.39 19.60
N ARG A 292 -5.84 -2.21 20.55
CA ARG A 292 -5.58 -3.15 21.64
C ARG A 292 -6.53 -3.00 22.82
N MET A 293 -7.33 -1.93 22.88
CA MET A 293 -8.33 -1.72 23.94
C MET A 293 -7.78 -2.04 25.34
N VAL A 294 -6.63 -1.45 25.67
CA VAL A 294 -5.93 -1.74 26.91
C VAL A 294 -6.68 -1.11 28.08
N HIS A 295 -7.16 -1.94 28.99
CA HIS A 295 -7.89 -1.48 30.17
C HIS A 295 -7.57 -2.35 31.40
N PRO A 296 -7.66 -1.78 32.62
CA PRO A 296 -7.59 -2.57 33.84
C PRO A 296 -8.74 -3.59 33.91
N LEU A 297 -8.43 -4.80 34.38
CA LEU A 297 -9.43 -5.81 34.70
C LEU A 297 -10.26 -5.36 35.92
N ARG A 298 -11.57 -5.56 35.89
CA ARG A 298 -12.47 -5.15 36.98
C ARG A 298 -13.26 -6.34 37.54
N ARG A 299 -13.55 -6.32 38.85
CA ARG A 299 -14.38 -7.34 39.52
C ARG A 299 -15.86 -7.14 39.18
N GLY A 300 -16.25 -7.48 37.96
CA GLY A 300 -17.62 -7.40 37.47
C GLY A 300 -17.75 -6.69 36.12
N LYS A 301 -18.94 -6.76 35.53
CA LYS A 301 -19.24 -6.20 34.19
C LYS A 301 -19.52 -4.69 34.20
N SER A 302 -19.73 -4.10 35.38
CA SER A 302 -20.01 -2.65 35.53
C SER A 302 -18.75 -1.80 35.33
N GLY A 303 -18.90 -0.65 34.66
CA GLY A 303 -17.81 0.32 34.48
C GLY A 303 -17.23 0.87 35.79
N ASN A 304 -18.03 0.85 36.87
CA ASN A 304 -17.61 1.30 38.20
C ASN A 304 -17.08 0.17 39.10
N ALA A 305 -16.99 -1.06 38.59
CA ALA A 305 -16.46 -2.17 39.37
C ALA A 305 -14.98 -1.93 39.76
N PRO A 306 -14.58 -2.31 40.98
CA PRO A 306 -13.22 -2.08 41.44
C PRO A 306 -12.22 -2.84 40.57
N VAL A 307 -11.07 -2.21 40.32
CA VAL A 307 -9.98 -2.81 39.58
C VAL A 307 -9.44 -4.03 40.34
N VAL A 308 -9.10 -5.07 39.61
CA VAL A 308 -8.45 -6.25 40.17
C VAL A 308 -7.00 -5.89 40.52
N ARG A 309 -6.70 -5.94 41.81
CA ARG A 309 -5.38 -5.64 42.39
C ARG A 309 -4.97 -6.80 43.29
N ARG A 310 -3.71 -7.24 43.16
CA ARG A 310 -3.10 -8.26 44.00
C ARG A 310 -2.56 -7.62 45.29
N THR A 311 -2.28 -8.42 46.30
CA THR A 311 -1.83 -7.98 47.64
C THR A 311 -0.51 -7.20 47.61
N ASP A 312 0.35 -7.47 46.64
CA ASP A 312 1.60 -6.75 46.35
C ASP A 312 1.40 -5.40 45.64
N GLY A 313 0.15 -5.01 45.38
CA GLY A 313 -0.21 -3.77 44.71
C GLY A 313 -0.24 -3.87 43.18
N ALA A 314 0.14 -5.00 42.58
CA ALA A 314 0.09 -5.20 41.14
C ALA A 314 -1.34 -5.11 40.61
N VAL A 315 -1.51 -4.48 39.44
CA VAL A 315 -2.81 -4.31 38.78
C VAL A 315 -2.93 -5.26 37.62
N CYS A 316 -4.05 -5.97 37.51
CA CYS A 316 -4.33 -6.81 36.35
C CYS A 316 -4.88 -5.96 35.20
N TRP A 317 -4.30 -6.12 34.02
CA TRP A 317 -4.64 -5.45 32.77
C TRP A 317 -5.06 -6.46 31.73
N ARG A 318 -5.85 -6.00 30.75
CA ARG A 318 -6.25 -6.79 29.61
C ARG A 318 -6.00 -6.03 28.30
N ALA A 319 -5.48 -6.74 27.31
CA ALA A 319 -5.23 -6.23 25.96
C ALA A 319 -5.82 -7.19 24.91
N ALA A 320 -6.50 -6.65 23.90
CA ALA A 320 -7.12 -7.43 22.83
C ALA A 320 -6.08 -8.01 21.86
N LEU A 321 -6.17 -9.32 21.60
CA LEU A 321 -5.42 -9.97 20.52
C LEU A 321 -5.98 -9.56 19.15
N GLN A 322 -7.31 -9.38 19.09
CA GLN A 322 -8.07 -9.06 17.88
C GLN A 322 -9.24 -8.15 18.25
N HIS A 323 -9.63 -7.26 17.34
CA HIS A 323 -10.76 -6.34 17.51
C HIS A 323 -11.86 -6.65 16.50
N LYS A 324 -13.14 -6.52 16.91
CA LYS A 324 -14.33 -6.75 16.07
C LYS A 324 -14.49 -8.18 15.52
N THR A 325 -14.09 -9.20 16.28
CA THR A 325 -14.34 -10.61 15.95
C THR A 325 -15.21 -11.29 17.01
N PRO A 326 -16.18 -12.16 16.63
CA PRO A 326 -16.85 -13.05 17.57
C PRO A 326 -15.80 -13.88 18.33
N SER A 327 -15.99 -14.06 19.63
CA SER A 327 -15.04 -14.78 20.50
C SER A 327 -13.64 -14.16 20.58
N ALA A 328 -13.52 -12.83 20.41
CA ALA A 328 -12.25 -12.13 20.54
C ALA A 328 -11.55 -12.46 21.87
N ARG A 329 -10.27 -12.82 21.78
CA ARG A 329 -9.42 -13.16 22.93
C ARG A 329 -8.64 -11.94 23.43
N ARG A 330 -8.31 -11.95 24.71
CA ARG A 330 -7.53 -10.93 25.42
C ARG A 330 -6.38 -11.56 26.19
N LEU A 331 -5.22 -10.93 26.12
CA LEU A 331 -4.09 -11.20 27.00
C LEU A 331 -4.34 -10.50 28.34
N HIS A 332 -4.32 -11.25 29.43
CA HIS A 332 -4.30 -10.74 30.79
C HIS A 332 -2.87 -10.74 31.32
N TYR A 333 -2.47 -9.64 31.95
CA TYR A 333 -1.15 -9.51 32.55
C TYR A 333 -1.19 -8.60 33.77
N TRP A 334 -0.31 -8.86 34.73
CA TRP A 334 -0.12 -8.00 35.90
C TRP A 334 0.99 -7.01 35.62
N ARG A 335 0.75 -5.75 35.98
CA ARG A 335 1.77 -4.70 36.01
C ARG A 335 2.09 -4.39 37.47
N ALA A 336 3.29 -4.75 37.90
CA ALA A 336 3.79 -4.48 39.25
C ALA A 336 4.15 -2.99 39.42
N THR A 337 4.31 -2.56 40.66
CA THR A 337 4.64 -1.16 40.99
C THR A 337 6.03 -0.75 40.56
N ASP A 338 6.95 -1.70 40.42
CA ASP A 338 8.31 -1.50 39.91
C ASP A 338 8.39 -1.50 38.37
N GLY A 339 7.25 -1.71 37.69
CA GLY A 339 7.15 -1.75 36.24
C GLY A 339 7.40 -3.12 35.60
N SER A 340 7.72 -4.15 36.39
CA SER A 340 7.80 -5.54 35.91
C SER A 340 6.43 -6.07 35.48
N ILE A 341 6.44 -7.04 34.56
CA ILE A 341 5.23 -7.62 33.97
C ILE A 341 5.16 -9.11 34.29
N GLU A 342 3.99 -9.58 34.70
CA GLU A 342 3.70 -11.01 34.81
C GLU A 342 2.58 -11.37 33.83
N LEU A 343 2.86 -12.27 32.89
CA LEU A 343 1.87 -12.72 31.91
C LEU A 343 0.96 -13.75 32.59
N SER A 344 -0.35 -13.46 32.71
CA SER A 344 -1.29 -14.32 33.44
C SER A 344 -1.92 -15.38 32.54
N SER A 345 -2.62 -14.96 31.49
CA SER A 345 -3.39 -15.88 30.64
C SER A 345 -3.91 -15.23 29.36
N VAL A 346 -4.24 -16.04 28.36
CA VAL A 346 -5.03 -15.61 27.19
C VAL A 346 -6.43 -16.20 27.28
N ARG A 347 -7.45 -15.35 27.31
CA ARG A 347 -8.85 -15.76 27.55
C ARG A 347 -9.83 -15.05 26.64
N LEU A 348 -11.07 -15.55 26.56
CA LEU A 348 -12.16 -14.86 25.86
C LEU A 348 -12.46 -13.50 26.52
N HIS A 349 -12.95 -12.54 25.74
CA HIS A 349 -13.17 -11.16 26.22
C HIS A 349 -14.07 -11.04 27.47
N ASP A 350 -15.01 -11.97 27.64
CA ASP A 350 -15.97 -12.06 28.75
C ASP A 350 -15.44 -12.79 29.98
N ASP A 351 -14.30 -13.49 29.87
CA ASP A 351 -13.68 -14.14 31.02
C ASP A 351 -13.02 -13.07 31.88
N MET A 352 -13.45 -12.96 33.13
CA MET A 352 -12.99 -11.94 34.08
C MET A 352 -12.01 -12.52 35.13
N ARG A 353 -11.54 -13.76 34.95
CA ARG A 353 -10.53 -14.38 35.82
C ARG A 353 -9.17 -13.72 35.59
N ALA A 354 -8.48 -13.43 36.68
CA ALA A 354 -7.20 -12.73 36.71
C ALA A 354 -6.04 -13.72 36.79
#